data_AF-A0A9Q3H4L1-F1
#
_entry.id   AF-A0A9Q3H4L1-F1
#
_cell.length_a   1.000
_cell.length_b   1.000
_cell.length_c   1.000
_cell.angle_alpha   90.00
_cell.angle_beta   90.00
_cell.angle_gamma   90.00
#
_symmetry.space_group_name_H-M   'P 1'
#
loop_
_entity.id
_entity.type
_entity.pdbx_description
1 polymer ?
#
loop_
_entity_poly.entity_id
_entity_poly.type
_entity_poly.pdbx_seq_one_letter_code
_entity_poly.pdbx_strand_id
1 'polypeptide(L)'
;MDWVTGPVPGGKENFNACLIIVDTFGNSMRFLPCHKEDTPMDTAPLFWNNIISTCGVPKNIISDRDPKFTSEFWTNVCDMLGTKIAFSTAYHPQTDELAERMIQTMEEILKGFYAYGMEYKDHEGYTLDLVTLLPAVQLACNTNQHSTTGKTPSVVEKGWNPLLPVDHLIKIF
;
A
#
# COMPACT_ATOMS: atom_id res chain seq x y z
N MET A 1 -7.51 -3.65 -3.04
CA MET A 1 -6.16 -4.19 -2.76
C MET A 1 -5.64 -4.75 -4.04
N ASP A 2 -4.39 -4.45 -4.37
CA ASP A 2 -3.80 -4.85 -5.64
C ASP A 2 -2.32 -5.18 -5.47
N TRP A 3 -1.85 -6.17 -6.22
CA TRP A 3 -0.45 -6.59 -6.23
C TRP A 3 0.28 -5.97 -7.40
N VAL A 4 1.20 -5.06 -7.09
CA VAL A 4 2.10 -4.53 -8.11
C VAL A 4 3.30 -5.43 -8.22
N THR A 5 3.39 -6.14 -9.34
CA THR A 5 4.56 -6.93 -9.74
C THR A 5 5.44 -6.13 -10.70
N GLY A 6 6.76 -6.38 -10.68
CA GLY A 6 7.73 -5.65 -11.51
C GLY A 6 8.79 -4.79 -10.81
N PRO A 7 8.98 -4.77 -9.48
CA PRO A 7 10.21 -4.25 -8.91
C PRO A 7 11.45 -4.95 -9.45
N VAL A 8 12.51 -4.17 -9.65
CA VAL A 8 13.87 -4.70 -9.46
C VAL A 8 13.91 -5.18 -8.00
N PRO A 9 14.34 -6.43 -7.73
CA PRO A 9 14.45 -6.92 -6.37
C PRO A 9 15.25 -5.96 -5.49
N GLY A 10 14.67 -5.55 -4.35
CA GLY A 10 15.23 -4.51 -3.50
C GLY A 10 15.11 -4.84 -2.01
N GLY A 11 15.90 -4.16 -1.19
CA GLY A 11 16.01 -4.37 0.24
C GLY A 11 16.90 -5.55 0.59
N LYS A 12 17.22 -5.70 1.88
CA LYS A 12 17.99 -6.84 2.41
C LYS A 12 17.32 -8.20 2.11
N GLU A 13 15.99 -8.21 2.03
CA GLU A 13 15.16 -9.40 1.78
C GLU A 13 14.84 -9.60 0.29
N ASN A 14 15.39 -8.77 -0.61
CA ASN A 14 15.25 -8.91 -2.05
C ASN A 14 13.78 -8.96 -2.53
N PHE A 15 12.93 -8.08 -1.97
CA PHE A 15 11.51 -7.98 -2.32
C PHE A 15 11.33 -7.61 -3.78
N ASN A 16 10.47 -8.35 -4.47
CA ASN A 16 10.22 -8.23 -5.91
C ASN A 16 8.73 -7.99 -6.23
N ALA A 17 7.92 -7.65 -5.23
CA ALA A 17 6.55 -7.17 -5.38
C ALA A 17 6.18 -6.14 -4.29
N CYS A 18 5.07 -5.44 -4.48
CA CYS A 18 4.48 -4.57 -3.46
C CYS A 18 2.96 -4.74 -3.44
N LEU A 19 2.40 -5.04 -2.27
CA LEU A 19 0.97 -5.08 -2.04
C LEU A 19 0.48 -3.68 -1.65
N ILE A 20 -0.39 -3.12 -2.49
CA ILE A 20 -1.02 -1.81 -2.28
C ILE A 20 -2.40 -2.01 -1.67
N ILE A 21 -2.63 -1.33 -0.54
CA ILE A 21 -3.91 -1.34 0.16
C ILE A 21 -4.36 0.10 0.33
N VAL A 22 -5.61 0.36 -0.07
CA VAL A 22 -6.26 1.67 0.07
C VAL A 22 -7.49 1.52 0.95
N ASP A 23 -7.57 2.30 2.03
CA ASP A 23 -8.80 2.52 2.76
C ASP A 23 -9.61 3.61 2.06
N THR A 24 -10.77 3.24 1.51
CA THR A 24 -11.65 4.16 0.77
C THR A 24 -12.40 5.15 1.67
N PHE A 25 -12.42 4.93 2.99
CA PHE A 25 -13.06 5.88 3.91
C PHE A 25 -12.18 7.11 4.14
N GLY A 26 -10.93 6.89 4.56
CA GLY A 26 -9.96 7.95 4.81
C GLY A 26 -9.09 8.32 3.61
N ASN A 27 -9.19 7.57 2.51
CA ASN A 27 -8.24 7.57 1.40
C ASN A 27 -6.80 7.28 1.85
N SER A 28 -6.63 6.50 2.92
CA SER A 28 -5.30 6.17 3.43
C SER A 28 -4.70 5.02 2.64
N MET A 29 -3.39 5.11 2.41
CA MET A 29 -2.65 4.15 1.60
C MET A 29 -1.65 3.40 2.47
N ARG A 30 -1.42 2.14 2.10
CA ARG A 30 -0.38 1.28 2.65
C ARG A 30 0.36 0.58 1.52
N PHE A 31 1.69 0.57 1.63
CA PHE A 31 2.59 -0.11 0.70
C PHE A 31 3.35 -1.17 1.47
N LEU A 32 3.08 -2.43 1.16
CA LEU A 32 3.66 -3.56 1.87
C LEU A 32 4.64 -4.27 0.93
N PRO A 33 5.97 -4.16 1.13
CA PRO A 33 6.94 -4.89 0.33
C PRO A 33 6.80 -6.40 0.60
N CYS A 34 6.90 -7.18 -0.47
CA CYS A 34 6.56 -8.60 -0.47
C CYS A 34 7.20 -9.30 -1.67
N HIS A 35 6.98 -10.61 -1.80
CA HIS A 35 7.48 -11.40 -2.91
C HIS A 35 6.34 -11.81 -3.84
N LYS A 36 6.60 -11.82 -5.14
CA LYS A 36 5.63 -12.29 -6.15
C LYS A 36 5.24 -13.74 -5.90
N GLU A 37 6.17 -14.51 -5.35
CA GLU A 37 6.07 -15.92 -5.00
C GLU A 37 5.35 -16.15 -3.66
N ASP A 38 5.00 -15.10 -2.92
CA ASP A 38 4.30 -15.22 -1.64
C ASP A 38 2.99 -16.00 -1.80
N THR A 39 2.77 -16.94 -0.90
CA THR A 39 1.54 -17.72 -0.86
C THR A 39 0.45 -16.94 -0.10
N PRO A 40 -0.81 -17.37 -0.17
CA PRO A 40 -1.84 -16.86 0.73
C PRO A 40 -1.44 -16.92 2.22
N MET A 41 -0.67 -17.94 2.61
CA MET A 41 -0.23 -18.13 4.00
C MET A 41 0.86 -17.14 4.40
N ASP A 42 1.67 -16.65 3.46
CA ASP A 42 2.66 -15.59 3.70
C ASP A 42 1.98 -14.21 3.72
N THR A 43 0.94 -14.06 2.88
CA THR A 43 0.16 -12.81 2.78
C THR A 43 -0.68 -12.52 4.04
N ALA A 44 -1.21 -13.56 4.71
CA ALA A 44 -2.05 -13.37 5.89
C ALA A 44 -1.34 -12.71 7.09
N PRO A 45 -0.14 -13.15 7.52
CA PRO A 45 0.66 -12.44 8.51
C PRO A 45 1.00 -11.02 8.09
N LEU A 46 1.35 -10.80 6.81
CA LEU A 46 1.65 -9.46 6.28
C LEU A 46 0.43 -8.52 6.44
N PHE A 47 -0.76 -9.00 6.08
CA PHE A 47 -2.00 -8.25 6.23
C PHE A 47 -2.36 -8.01 7.70
N TRP A 48 -2.23 -9.03 8.54
CA TRP A 48 -2.52 -8.92 9.98
C TRP A 48 -1.64 -7.88 10.65
N ASN A 49 -0.32 -7.97 10.43
CA ASN A 49 0.66 -7.14 11.11
C ASN A 49 0.61 -5.67 10.69
N ASN A 50 0.18 -5.38 9.45
CA ASN A 50 0.21 -4.03 8.92
C ASN A 50 -1.16 -3.35 8.85
N ILE A 51 -2.25 -4.12 8.69
CA ILE A 51 -3.60 -3.59 8.53
C ILE A 51 -4.45 -3.86 9.76
N ILE A 52 -4.62 -5.12 10.15
CA ILE A 52 -5.53 -5.46 11.26
C ILE A 52 -5.02 -4.90 12.58
N SER A 53 -3.72 -5.00 12.84
CA SER A 53 -3.10 -4.49 14.07
C SER A 53 -3.18 -2.96 14.21
N THR A 54 -3.27 -2.22 13.09
CA THR A 54 -3.20 -0.76 13.07
C THR A 54 -4.56 -0.10 12.89
N CYS A 55 -5.42 -0.67 12.04
CA CYS A 55 -6.72 -0.13 11.68
C CYS A 55 -7.91 -0.94 12.24
N GLY A 56 -7.64 -2.16 12.74
CA GLY A 56 -8.68 -3.13 13.09
C GLY A 56 -9.15 -3.96 11.90
N VAL A 57 -10.11 -4.85 12.15
CA VAL A 57 -10.66 -5.76 11.14
C VAL A 57 -11.53 -5.00 10.14
N PRO A 58 -11.24 -5.04 8.83
CA PRO A 58 -12.06 -4.37 7.83
C PRO A 58 -13.41 -5.07 7.66
N LYS A 59 -14.46 -4.29 7.40
CA LYS A 59 -15.80 -4.84 7.12
C LYS A 59 -15.87 -5.49 5.74
N ASN A 60 -15.27 -4.85 4.75
CA ASN A 60 -15.23 -5.32 3.37
C ASN A 60 -13.82 -5.18 2.82
N ILE A 61 -13.41 -6.13 1.99
CA ILE A 61 -12.19 -6.08 1.20
C ILE A 61 -12.60 -6.22 -0.27
N ILE A 62 -12.10 -5.33 -1.12
CA ILE A 62 -12.17 -5.49 -2.57
C ILE A 62 -10.75 -5.75 -3.06
N SER A 63 -10.52 -6.86 -3.73
CA SER A 63 -9.22 -7.21 -4.33
C SER A 63 -9.37 -7.55 -5.80
N ASP A 64 -8.26 -7.55 -6.53
CA ASP A 64 -8.22 -8.19 -7.84
C ASP A 64 -8.39 -9.72 -7.73
N ARG A 65 -8.32 -10.41 -8.87
CA ARG A 65 -8.46 -11.86 -8.95
C ARG A 65 -7.12 -12.61 -8.83
N ASP A 66 -6.11 -12.02 -8.18
CA ASP A 66 -4.86 -12.74 -7.92
C ASP A 66 -5.16 -14.07 -7.18
N PRO A 67 -4.52 -15.19 -7.56
CA PRO A 67 -4.70 -16.49 -6.91
C PRO A 67 -4.51 -16.45 -5.39
N LYS A 68 -3.71 -15.51 -4.87
CA LYS A 68 -3.52 -15.33 -3.42
C LYS A 68 -4.84 -15.00 -2.72
N PHE A 69 -5.63 -14.09 -3.29
CA PHE A 69 -6.89 -13.61 -2.72
C PHE A 69 -8.10 -14.48 -3.07
N THR A 70 -8.05 -15.22 -4.18
CA THR A 70 -9.11 -16.16 -4.57
C THR A 70 -8.94 -17.55 -3.95
N SER A 71 -7.87 -17.76 -3.16
CA SER A 71 -7.61 -19.03 -2.49
C SER A 71 -8.65 -19.34 -1.41
N GLU A 72 -8.91 -20.63 -1.19
CA GLU A 72 -9.76 -21.10 -0.10
C GLU A 72 -9.23 -20.67 1.27
N PHE A 73 -7.90 -20.72 1.46
CA PHE A 73 -7.26 -20.24 2.67
C PHE A 73 -7.60 -18.78 2.97
N TRP A 74 -7.45 -17.89 1.99
CA TRP A 74 -7.72 -16.47 2.18
C TRP A 74 -9.21 -16.20 2.42
N THR A 75 -10.07 -16.93 1.72
CA THR A 75 -11.53 -16.84 1.90
C THR A 75 -11.91 -17.24 3.33
N ASN A 76 -11.37 -18.37 3.83
CA ASN A 76 -11.61 -18.82 5.21
C ASN A 76 -11.07 -17.83 6.25
N VAL A 77 -9.89 -17.22 6.01
CA VAL A 77 -9.36 -16.16 6.88
C VAL A 77 -10.32 -14.98 6.95
N CYS A 78 -10.85 -14.51 5.82
CA CYS A 78 -11.82 -13.41 5.78
C CYS A 78 -13.12 -13.77 6.51
N ASP A 79 -13.65 -14.98 6.28
CA ASP A 79 -14.87 -15.47 6.93
C ASP A 79 -14.71 -15.56 8.45
N MET A 80 -13.57 -16.06 8.94
CA MET A 80 -13.25 -16.11 10.37
C MET A 80 -13.18 -14.72 11.02
N LEU A 81 -12.73 -13.73 10.26
CA LEU A 81 -12.67 -12.34 10.71
C LEU A 81 -14.02 -11.61 10.59
N GLY A 82 -15.01 -12.22 9.92
CA GLY A 82 -16.27 -11.56 9.58
C GLY A 82 -16.12 -10.48 8.52
N THR A 83 -15.05 -10.52 7.74
CA THR A 83 -14.76 -9.62 6.63
C THR A 83 -15.38 -10.15 5.34
N LYS A 84 -16.18 -9.34 4.66
CA LYS A 84 -16.70 -9.71 3.33
C LYS A 84 -15.65 -9.44 2.26
N ILE A 85 -15.28 -10.45 1.49
CA ILE A 85 -14.42 -10.27 0.32
C ILE A 85 -15.25 -10.16 -0.95
N ALA A 86 -14.89 -9.20 -1.80
CA ALA A 86 -15.38 -9.06 -3.15
C ALA A 86 -14.19 -8.96 -4.12
N PHE A 87 -14.36 -9.46 -5.33
CA PHE A 87 -13.34 -9.38 -6.36
C PHE A 87 -13.73 -8.33 -7.38
N SER A 88 -12.81 -7.42 -7.70
CA SER A 88 -13.01 -6.44 -8.75
C SER A 88 -13.30 -7.16 -10.08
N THR A 89 -14.23 -6.59 -10.83
CA THR A 89 -14.47 -6.96 -12.22
C THR A 89 -13.90 -5.84 -13.07
N ALA A 90 -13.52 -6.09 -14.32
CA ALA A 90 -12.99 -5.06 -15.20
C ALA A 90 -13.94 -3.84 -15.43
N TYR A 91 -15.16 -3.85 -14.87
CA TYR A 91 -16.20 -2.84 -15.03
C TYR A 91 -17.17 -2.83 -13.82
N HIS A 92 -16.83 -2.21 -12.68
CA HIS A 92 -17.83 -1.87 -11.63
C HIS A 92 -17.60 -0.45 -11.05
N PRO A 93 -18.28 0.59 -11.56
CA PRO A 93 -17.73 1.96 -11.45
C PRO A 93 -18.11 2.78 -10.21
N GLN A 94 -18.92 2.29 -9.26
CA GLN A 94 -19.48 3.22 -8.24
C GLN A 94 -18.71 3.34 -6.93
N THR A 95 -17.90 2.36 -6.56
CA THR A 95 -17.09 2.39 -5.32
C THR A 95 -15.64 2.06 -5.60
N ASP A 96 -15.40 1.24 -6.63
CA ASP A 96 -14.05 0.88 -7.09
C ASP A 96 -13.37 2.01 -7.85
N GLU A 97 -14.09 2.92 -8.53
CA GLU A 97 -13.46 3.96 -9.36
C GLU A 97 -12.43 4.83 -8.62
N LEU A 98 -12.67 5.17 -7.35
CA LEU A 98 -11.75 5.99 -6.58
C LEU A 98 -10.53 5.17 -6.14
N ALA A 99 -10.77 3.98 -5.60
CA ALA A 99 -9.72 3.06 -5.16
C ALA A 99 -8.85 2.61 -6.33
N GLU A 100 -9.45 2.27 -7.47
CA GLU A 100 -8.79 1.90 -8.71
C GLU A 100 -7.92 3.04 -9.25
N ARG A 101 -8.44 4.27 -9.35
CA ARG A 101 -7.63 5.43 -9.78
C ARG A 101 -6.45 5.68 -8.84
N MET A 102 -6.69 5.57 -7.54
CA MET A 102 -5.65 5.74 -6.52
C MET A 102 -4.57 4.65 -6.66
N ILE A 103 -4.97 3.40 -6.79
CA ILE A 103 -4.05 2.27 -7.00
C ILE A 103 -3.26 2.49 -8.30
N GLN A 104 -3.93 2.76 -9.43
CA GLN A 104 -3.29 3.02 -10.73
C GLN A 104 -2.26 4.16 -10.67
N THR A 105 -2.63 5.30 -10.08
CA THR A 105 -1.70 6.44 -9.92
C THR A 105 -0.47 6.03 -9.11
N MET A 106 -0.67 5.22 -8.07
CA MET A 106 0.44 4.74 -7.25
C MET A 106 1.27 3.70 -8.00
N GLU A 107 0.67 2.80 -8.77
CA GLU A 107 1.41 1.88 -9.61
C GLU A 107 2.32 2.63 -10.59
N GLU A 108 1.82 3.69 -11.22
CA GLU A 108 2.58 4.53 -12.15
C GLU A 108 3.76 5.21 -11.44
N ILE A 109 3.54 5.73 -10.22
CA ILE A 109 4.60 6.32 -9.41
C ILE A 109 5.67 5.26 -9.09
N LEU A 110 5.27 4.06 -8.62
CA LEU A 110 6.21 2.98 -8.32
C LEU A 110 6.95 2.50 -9.57
N LYS A 111 6.25 2.36 -10.71
CA LYS A 111 6.84 2.04 -12.03
C LYS A 111 7.85 3.08 -12.47
N GLY A 112 7.57 4.37 -12.24
CA GLY A 112 8.52 5.45 -12.43
C GLY A 112 9.78 5.23 -11.59
N PHE A 113 9.63 5.05 -10.28
CA PHE A 113 10.79 4.79 -9.41
C PHE A 113 11.60 3.56 -9.82
N TYR A 114 10.94 2.48 -10.27
CA TYR A 114 11.63 1.30 -10.83
C TYR A 114 12.42 1.62 -12.09
N ALA A 115 11.80 2.34 -13.04
CA ALA A 115 12.41 2.67 -14.32
C ALA A 115 13.62 3.61 -14.17
N TYR A 116 13.60 4.50 -13.18
CA TYR A 116 14.72 5.41 -12.91
C TYR A 116 15.90 4.75 -12.19
N GLY A 117 15.77 3.48 -11.77
CA GLY A 117 16.90 2.70 -11.25
C GLY A 117 17.62 3.41 -10.11
N MET A 118 16.85 3.97 -9.16
CA MET A 118 17.37 4.65 -7.97
C MET A 118 18.03 3.61 -7.05
N GLU A 119 19.19 3.10 -7.45
CA GLU A 119 20.08 2.26 -6.65
C GLU A 119 21.23 3.14 -6.16
N TYR A 120 21.14 3.62 -4.92
CA TYR A 120 22.27 4.28 -4.29
C TYR A 120 23.12 3.21 -3.61
N LYS A 121 24.39 3.09 -3.99
CA LYS A 121 25.36 2.19 -3.36
C LYS A 121 26.25 2.99 -2.42
N ASP A 122 26.38 2.57 -1.16
CA ASP A 122 27.43 3.01 -0.24
C ASP A 122 28.54 1.95 -0.13
N HIS A 123 29.48 2.20 0.79
CA HIS A 123 30.62 1.33 1.05
C HIS A 123 30.23 -0.02 1.70
N GLU A 124 29.00 -0.19 2.17
CA GLU A 124 28.47 -1.38 2.85
C GLU A 124 27.40 -2.13 2.01
N GLY A 125 26.87 -1.54 0.93
CA GLY A 125 25.88 -2.17 0.06
C GLY A 125 24.94 -1.19 -0.65
N TYR A 126 23.67 -1.57 -0.83
CA TYR A 126 22.60 -0.69 -1.33
C TYR A 126 22.04 0.15 -0.17
N THR A 127 22.09 1.48 -0.28
CA THR A 127 21.69 2.45 0.76
C THR A 127 20.28 3.00 0.57
N LEU A 128 19.79 3.04 -0.67
CA LEU A 128 18.47 3.55 -1.01
C LEU A 128 17.96 2.74 -2.20
N ASP A 129 17.03 1.84 -1.95
CA ASP A 129 16.23 1.15 -2.95
C ASP A 129 14.75 1.50 -2.74
N LEU A 130 13.87 1.09 -3.67
CA LEU A 130 12.45 1.44 -3.54
C LEU A 130 11.86 0.96 -2.21
N VAL A 131 12.21 -0.24 -1.76
CA VAL A 131 11.69 -0.80 -0.50
C VAL A 131 11.96 0.15 0.67
N THR A 132 13.16 0.74 0.70
CA THR A 132 13.56 1.74 1.69
C THR A 132 12.80 3.06 1.54
N LEU A 133 12.32 3.39 0.34
CA LEU A 133 11.52 4.58 0.05
C LEU A 133 10.01 4.41 0.29
N LEU A 134 9.48 3.18 0.30
CA LEU A 134 8.04 2.93 0.49
C LEU A 134 7.45 3.62 1.73
N PRO A 135 8.10 3.65 2.90
CA PRO A 135 7.59 4.40 4.05
C PRO A 135 7.48 5.91 3.79
N ALA A 136 8.43 6.50 3.04
CA ALA A 136 8.41 7.91 2.68
C ALA A 136 7.29 8.22 1.67
N VAL A 137 7.10 7.35 0.68
CA VAL A 137 5.97 7.44 -0.29
C VAL A 137 4.64 7.33 0.46
N GLN A 138 4.51 6.34 1.36
CA GLN A 138 3.32 6.17 2.19
C GLN A 138 3.02 7.41 3.04
N LEU A 139 4.05 8.00 3.65
CA LEU A 139 3.91 9.22 4.44
C LEU A 139 3.38 10.36 3.56
N ALA A 140 4.04 10.62 2.42
CA ALA A 140 3.65 11.68 1.50
C ALA A 140 2.20 11.54 1.01
N CYS A 141 1.79 10.32 0.63
CA CYS A 141 0.40 10.05 0.22
C CYS A 141 -0.59 10.33 1.35
N ASN A 142 -0.26 9.92 2.58
CA ASN A 142 -1.16 10.06 3.73
C ASN A 142 -1.15 11.46 4.35
N THR A 143 -0.26 12.37 3.94
CA THR A 143 -0.23 13.77 4.39
C THR A 143 -0.63 14.77 3.32
N ASN A 144 -0.95 14.32 2.11
CA ASN A 144 -1.54 15.16 1.08
C ASN A 144 -3.06 15.23 1.25
N GLN A 145 -3.63 16.42 1.00
CA GLN A 145 -5.07 16.63 1.11
C GLN A 145 -5.79 15.99 -0.09
N HIS A 146 -6.80 15.16 0.18
CA HIS A 146 -7.67 14.66 -0.89
C HIS A 146 -8.88 15.58 -1.07
N SER A 147 -9.23 15.84 -2.33
CA SER A 147 -10.37 16.70 -2.70
C SER A 147 -11.72 16.17 -2.21
N THR A 148 -11.87 14.85 -2.08
CA THR A 148 -13.11 14.20 -1.65
C THR A 148 -13.39 14.38 -0.15
N THR A 149 -12.36 14.41 0.69
CA THR A 149 -12.51 14.53 2.16
C THR A 149 -12.23 15.94 2.66
N GLY A 150 -11.56 16.77 1.87
CA GLY A 150 -11.03 18.07 2.31
C GLY A 150 -10.01 17.96 3.44
N LYS A 151 -9.51 16.76 3.73
CA LYS A 151 -8.58 16.45 4.82
C LYS A 151 -7.47 15.55 4.29
N THR A 152 -6.39 15.44 5.05
CA THR A 152 -5.36 14.44 4.79
C THR A 152 -5.81 13.08 5.34
N PRO A 153 -5.39 11.95 4.75
CA PRO A 153 -5.71 10.64 5.28
C PRO A 153 -5.24 10.44 6.73
N SER A 154 -4.07 10.99 7.08
CA SER A 154 -3.55 10.94 8.46
C SER A 154 -4.49 11.61 9.47
N VAL A 155 -5.11 12.74 9.11
CA VAL A 155 -6.09 13.39 9.97
C VAL A 155 -7.38 12.59 10.06
N VAL A 156 -7.84 11.97 8.98
CA VAL A 156 -9.07 11.16 9.00
C VAL A 156 -8.87 9.89 9.83
N GLU A 157 -7.73 9.22 9.68
CA GLU A 157 -7.44 7.94 10.30
C GLU A 157 -6.95 8.08 11.76
N LYS A 158 -6.02 9.02 12.01
CA LYS A 158 -5.32 9.16 13.31
C LYS A 158 -5.73 10.40 14.09
N GLY A 159 -6.38 11.37 13.44
CA GLY A 159 -6.75 12.66 14.04
C GLY A 159 -5.68 13.76 13.97
N TRP A 160 -4.50 13.48 13.41
CA TRP A 160 -3.39 14.44 13.31
C TRP A 160 -2.52 14.18 12.07
N ASN A 161 -1.79 15.21 11.64
CA ASN A 161 -0.74 15.06 10.63
C ASN A 161 0.62 14.87 11.30
N PRO A 162 1.41 13.87 10.90
CA PRO A 162 2.81 13.79 11.29
C PRO A 162 3.60 14.97 10.75
N LEU A 163 4.61 15.39 11.52
CA LEU A 163 5.57 16.40 11.08
C LEU A 163 6.39 15.83 9.93
N LEU A 164 6.45 16.57 8.83
CA LEU A 164 7.24 16.23 7.66
C LEU A 164 8.62 16.88 7.74
N PRO A 165 9.65 16.29 7.09
CA PRO A 165 10.96 16.93 6.98
C PRO A 165 10.90 18.36 6.43
N VAL A 166 9.98 18.64 5.49
CA VAL A 166 9.79 19.97 4.91
C VAL A 166 9.26 21.00 5.91
N ASP A 167 8.48 20.58 6.92
CA ASP A 167 7.94 21.48 7.94
C ASP A 167 9.04 22.08 8.82
N HIS A 168 10.18 21.40 8.92
CA HIS A 168 11.38 21.91 9.58
C HIS A 168 12.13 22.94 8.72
N LEU A 169 12.05 22.84 7.39
CA LEU A 169 12.71 23.75 6.46
C LEU A 169 11.96 25.07 6.31
N ILE A 170 10.63 25.04 6.40
CA ILE A 170 9.77 26.23 6.25
C ILE A 170 9.89 27.20 7.45
N LYS A 171 10.32 26.72 8.62
CA LYS A 171 10.53 27.56 9.82
C LYS A 171 11.82 28.40 9.83
N ILE A 172 12.60 28.37 8.74
CA ILE A 172 13.92 29.04 8.64
C ILE A 172 13.84 30.35 7.82
N PHE A 173 12.64 30.79 7.41
CA PHE A 173 12.39 32.11 6.80
C PHE A 173 11.28 32.86 7.54
#